data_AF-A0A8J9VB92-F1
#
_entry.id   AF-A0A8J9VB92-F1
#
_cell.length_a   1.000
_cell.length_b   1.000
_cell.length_c   1.000
_cell.angle_alpha   90.00
_cell.angle_beta   90.00
_cell.angle_gamma   90.00
#
_symmetry.space_group_name_H-M   'P 1'
#
loop_
_entity.id
_entity.type
_entity.pdbx_description
1 polymer ?
#
loop_
_entity_poly.entity_id
_entity_poly.type
_entity_poly.pdbx_seq_one_letter_code
_entity_poly.pdbx_strand_id
1 'polypeptide(L)'
;MARFFTFCVLLSFMICLTVSKSAKKNKDPEFEAFKQENKKPKWSHVEEGLHAEAFDLIASGETLTFERKLASDDKFECSFTYAVKPGGAPTEEWRLTMTMSPDASAYSCQLRVERTEQRSDVMFEHFRLKVNGKQRFGYSDCYRTEEMKLGKAEFVVDEKALEISSVPEKFGGKVSAIFLVTAIHDKHFSCSFSYAAKPINVTEEEWRVSLTVSPDGSAYSCHVFCNNERQGLTSEVAFQKFHLKIKGDATRYGYTEVYRDPDNKLAEEEYSVDEDNMEVTQVDDKFGNRLSAVVIVAGMPLNHEEL
;
A
#
# COMPACT_ATOMS: atom_id res chain seq x y z
N MET A 1 -27.00 -86.59 -24.93
CA MET A 1 -26.05 -85.45 -24.85
C MET A 1 -26.89 -84.18 -24.81
N ALA A 2 -27.10 -83.55 -23.64
CA ALA A 2 -26.39 -82.34 -23.17
C ALA A 2 -26.49 -81.17 -24.18
N ARG A 3 -26.89 -79.91 -23.92
CA ARG A 3 -27.27 -79.05 -22.77
C ARG A 3 -27.93 -77.79 -23.42
N PHE A 4 -29.06 -77.27 -22.94
CA PHE A 4 -29.23 -76.06 -22.11
C PHE A 4 -28.78 -74.68 -22.66
N PHE A 5 -29.61 -73.66 -22.31
CA PHE A 5 -29.54 -72.18 -22.37
C PHE A 5 -30.45 -71.55 -23.44
N THR A 6 -31.68 -71.06 -23.19
CA THR A 6 -32.29 -70.21 -22.12
C THR A 6 -32.00 -68.71 -22.28
N PHE A 7 -33.05 -67.95 -22.67
CA PHE A 7 -33.46 -66.57 -22.32
C PHE A 7 -32.39 -65.43 -22.35
N CYS A 8 -32.66 -64.15 -22.58
CA CYS A 8 -33.80 -63.34 -22.15
C CYS A 8 -33.80 -61.97 -22.86
N VAL A 9 -34.98 -61.37 -22.96
CA VAL A 9 -35.27 -59.98 -23.36
C VAL A 9 -34.72 -59.00 -22.33
N LEU A 10 -34.16 -57.86 -22.75
CA LEU A 10 -34.09 -56.66 -21.89
C LEU A 10 -34.29 -55.38 -22.72
N LEU A 11 -35.47 -54.80 -22.52
CA LEU A 11 -35.86 -53.42 -22.78
C LEU A 11 -34.85 -52.49 -22.08
N SER A 12 -34.19 -51.60 -22.81
CA SER A 12 -33.52 -50.43 -22.21
C SER A 12 -34.38 -49.20 -22.41
N PHE A 13 -35.00 -48.78 -21.30
CA PHE A 13 -35.58 -47.46 -21.11
C PHE A 13 -34.50 -46.40 -21.28
N MET A 14 -34.63 -45.54 -22.30
CA MET A 14 -33.83 -44.33 -22.44
C MET A 14 -34.51 -43.23 -21.61
N ILE A 15 -34.08 -43.11 -20.35
CA ILE A 15 -34.51 -42.02 -19.46
C ILE A 15 -33.87 -40.73 -19.98
N CYS A 16 -34.71 -39.85 -20.52
CA CYS A 16 -34.36 -38.49 -20.89
C CYS A 16 -34.21 -37.66 -19.60
N LEU A 17 -32.98 -37.53 -19.09
CA LEU A 17 -32.66 -36.57 -18.03
C LEU A 17 -32.51 -35.18 -18.66
N THR A 18 -33.63 -34.46 -18.76
CA THR A 18 -33.63 -33.01 -18.88
C THR A 18 -33.00 -32.41 -17.62
N VAL A 19 -31.76 -31.92 -17.74
CA VAL A 19 -31.11 -31.09 -16.72
C VAL A 19 -31.82 -29.73 -16.72
N SER A 20 -32.81 -29.59 -15.87
CA SER A 20 -33.39 -28.30 -15.49
C SER A 20 -32.33 -27.51 -14.71
N LYS A 21 -31.66 -26.55 -15.38
CA LYS A 21 -30.93 -25.47 -14.71
C LYS A 21 -31.95 -24.56 -14.00
N SER A 22 -32.27 -24.89 -12.76
CA SER A 22 -32.76 -23.94 -11.78
C SER A 22 -31.75 -23.91 -10.65
N ALA A 23 -30.65 -23.17 -10.87
CA ALA A 23 -29.73 -22.80 -9.81
C ALA A 23 -30.43 -21.74 -8.95
N LYS A 24 -31.37 -22.17 -8.10
CA LYS A 24 -31.73 -21.39 -6.92
C LYS A 24 -30.47 -21.32 -6.07
N LYS A 25 -29.89 -20.12 -5.96
CA LYS A 25 -28.87 -19.76 -4.99
C LYS A 25 -29.46 -20.05 -3.61
N ASN A 26 -29.25 -21.26 -3.11
CA ASN A 26 -29.68 -21.64 -1.78
C ASN A 26 -28.70 -20.95 -0.84
N LYS A 27 -29.07 -19.74 -0.39
CA LYS A 27 -28.28 -19.01 0.60
C LYS A 27 -28.39 -19.78 1.89
N ASP A 28 -27.30 -20.41 2.30
CA ASP A 28 -27.21 -21.08 3.58
C ASP A 28 -27.49 -20.04 4.69
N PRO A 29 -28.59 -20.17 5.44
CA PRO A 29 -28.97 -19.20 6.47
C PRO A 29 -27.93 -19.12 7.60
N GLU A 30 -27.16 -20.18 7.84
CA GLU A 30 -26.05 -20.19 8.80
C GLU A 30 -24.90 -19.30 8.31
N PHE A 31 -24.58 -19.37 7.01
CA PHE A 31 -23.57 -18.51 6.40
C PHE A 31 -23.99 -17.03 6.35
N GLU A 32 -25.27 -16.73 6.09
CA GLU A 32 -25.77 -15.35 6.11
C GLU A 32 -25.82 -14.77 7.54
N ALA A 33 -26.15 -15.59 8.55
CA ALA A 33 -26.06 -15.19 9.96
C ALA A 33 -24.60 -14.92 10.38
N PHE A 34 -23.67 -15.76 9.96
CA PHE A 34 -22.24 -15.59 10.20
C PHE A 34 -21.69 -14.30 9.54
N LYS A 35 -22.12 -13.98 8.32
CA LYS A 35 -21.80 -12.68 7.68
C LYS A 35 -22.28 -11.48 8.50
N GLN A 36 -23.42 -11.59 9.19
CA GLN A 36 -23.92 -10.53 10.05
C GLN A 36 -23.14 -10.43 11.36
N GLU A 37 -22.75 -11.56 11.96
CA GLU A 37 -21.95 -11.59 13.18
C GLU A 37 -20.55 -11.02 12.95
N ASN A 38 -19.91 -11.35 11.82
CA ASN A 38 -18.64 -10.74 11.39
C ASN A 38 -18.69 -9.24 11.08
N LYS A 39 -19.87 -8.62 11.09
CA LYS A 39 -19.95 -7.15 11.06
C LYS A 39 -19.60 -6.53 12.41
N LYS A 40 -19.64 -7.29 13.51
CA LYS A 40 -19.22 -6.80 14.83
C LYS A 40 -17.72 -7.07 14.98
N PRO A 41 -16.89 -6.04 15.20
CA PRO A 41 -15.46 -6.23 15.37
C PRO A 41 -15.18 -7.00 16.66
N LYS A 42 -14.23 -7.96 16.61
CA LYS A 42 -13.80 -8.71 17.81
C LYS A 42 -13.16 -7.79 18.85
N TRP A 43 -12.38 -6.85 18.35
CA TRP A 43 -11.95 -5.67 19.08
C TRP A 43 -11.87 -4.50 18.09
N SER A 44 -12.06 -3.30 18.62
CA SER A 44 -11.89 -2.07 17.87
C SER A 44 -11.27 -1.01 18.77
N HIS A 45 -10.35 -0.24 18.23
CA HIS A 45 -9.78 0.95 18.84
C HIS A 45 -9.99 2.12 17.89
N VAL A 46 -10.67 3.15 18.38
CA VAL A 46 -11.06 4.31 17.58
C VAL A 46 -10.70 5.56 18.36
N GLU A 47 -9.85 6.39 17.76
CA GLU A 47 -9.45 7.70 18.25
C GLU A 47 -9.47 8.68 17.07
N GLU A 48 -9.27 9.97 17.34
CA GLU A 48 -9.23 10.98 16.28
C GLU A 48 -8.11 10.66 15.27
N GLY A 49 -8.48 10.49 14.00
CA GLY A 49 -7.54 10.12 12.94
C GLY A 49 -7.02 8.68 12.99
N LEU A 50 -7.54 7.80 13.85
CA LEU A 50 -7.15 6.39 13.93
C LEU A 50 -8.36 5.48 14.08
N HIS A 51 -8.47 4.48 13.21
CA HIS A 51 -9.42 3.37 13.36
C HIS A 51 -8.69 2.06 13.17
N ALA A 52 -8.70 1.18 14.17
CA ALA A 52 -8.15 -0.15 14.08
C ALA A 52 -9.19 -1.18 14.54
N GLU A 53 -9.42 -2.24 13.77
CA GLU A 53 -10.32 -3.31 14.16
C GLU A 53 -9.91 -4.67 13.61
N ALA A 54 -10.22 -5.72 14.37
CA ALA A 54 -10.12 -7.10 13.90
C ALA A 54 -11.42 -7.60 13.29
N PHE A 55 -11.29 -8.34 12.19
CA PHE A 55 -12.35 -9.03 11.48
C PHE A 55 -11.90 -10.42 11.03
N ASP A 56 -12.84 -11.35 10.86
CA ASP A 56 -12.51 -12.66 10.30
C ASP A 56 -12.62 -12.66 8.79
N LEU A 57 -11.53 -13.03 8.15
CA LEU A 57 -11.47 -13.40 6.76
C LEU A 57 -12.10 -14.79 6.60
N ILE A 58 -13.04 -14.95 5.67
CA ILE A 58 -13.82 -16.18 5.52
C ILE A 58 -13.37 -16.97 4.29
N ALA A 59 -12.98 -18.22 4.49
CA ALA A 59 -12.54 -19.12 3.41
C ALA A 59 -13.71 -19.87 2.76
N SER A 60 -14.66 -19.13 2.18
CA SER A 60 -15.87 -19.73 1.58
C SER A 60 -15.76 -20.09 0.10
N GLY A 61 -14.69 -19.68 -0.59
CA GLY A 61 -14.60 -19.73 -2.05
C GLY A 61 -15.45 -18.69 -2.78
N GLU A 62 -16.26 -17.90 -2.08
CA GLU A 62 -16.99 -16.77 -2.66
C GLU A 62 -16.16 -15.49 -2.57
N THR A 63 -16.35 -14.57 -3.52
CA THR A 63 -15.83 -13.22 -3.39
C THR A 63 -16.62 -12.46 -2.33
N LEU A 64 -15.93 -11.98 -1.30
CA LEU A 64 -16.48 -11.21 -0.19
C LEU A 64 -15.83 -9.83 -0.14
N THR A 65 -16.56 -8.87 0.42
CA THR A 65 -16.08 -7.50 0.63
C THR A 65 -16.25 -7.10 2.08
N PHE A 66 -15.18 -6.57 2.66
CA PHE A 66 -15.14 -5.95 3.97
C PHE A 66 -14.83 -4.46 3.78
N GLU A 67 -15.63 -3.57 4.36
CA GLU A 67 -15.51 -2.13 4.15
C GLU A 67 -15.67 -1.35 5.46
N ARG A 68 -14.91 -0.26 5.60
CA ARG A 68 -14.96 0.65 6.74
C ARG A 68 -14.68 2.09 6.31
N LYS A 69 -15.39 3.01 6.95
CA LYS A 69 -15.18 4.46 6.84
C LYS A 69 -14.45 4.95 8.07
N LEU A 70 -13.53 5.89 7.89
CA LEU A 70 -12.86 6.54 9.01
C LEU A 70 -13.87 7.45 9.73
N ALA A 71 -14.01 7.30 11.05
CA ALA A 71 -15.00 8.05 11.81
C ALA A 71 -14.74 9.57 11.78
N SER A 72 -13.48 9.99 11.72
CA SER A 72 -13.07 11.40 11.68
C SER A 72 -13.18 12.03 10.29
N ASP A 73 -13.31 11.24 9.22
CA ASP A 73 -13.49 11.75 7.86
C ASP A 73 -14.32 10.76 7.02
N ASP A 74 -15.59 11.09 6.82
CA ASP A 74 -16.55 10.26 6.09
C ASP A 74 -16.20 10.09 4.60
N LYS A 75 -15.22 10.86 4.10
CA LYS A 75 -14.71 10.78 2.73
C LYS A 75 -13.62 9.73 2.56
N PHE A 76 -13.05 9.19 3.63
CA PHE A 76 -12.02 8.15 3.54
C PHE A 76 -12.61 6.78 3.92
N GLU A 77 -12.71 5.91 2.93
CA GLU A 77 -13.27 4.56 3.07
C GLU A 77 -12.30 3.52 2.51
N CYS A 78 -12.02 2.49 3.30
CA CYS A 78 -11.29 1.30 2.90
C CYS A 78 -12.25 0.18 2.52
N SER A 79 -12.07 -0.42 1.34
CA SER A 79 -12.82 -1.57 0.87
C SER A 79 -11.86 -2.69 0.45
N PHE A 80 -11.90 -3.80 1.18
CA PHE A 80 -11.13 -5.01 0.91
C PHE A 80 -12.04 -6.07 0.31
N THR A 81 -11.78 -6.44 -0.94
CA THR A 81 -12.49 -7.51 -1.65
C THR A 81 -11.54 -8.68 -1.86
N TYR A 82 -11.97 -9.89 -1.51
CA TYR A 82 -11.12 -11.08 -1.60
C TYR A 82 -11.94 -12.33 -1.91
N ALA A 83 -11.27 -13.36 -2.42
CA ALA A 83 -11.76 -14.73 -2.39
C ALA A 83 -10.62 -15.65 -1.96
N VAL A 84 -10.95 -16.66 -1.16
CA VAL A 84 -10.00 -17.64 -0.64
C VAL A 84 -10.45 -19.04 -1.01
N LYS A 85 -9.49 -19.85 -1.47
CA LYS A 85 -9.72 -21.25 -1.83
C LYS A 85 -10.23 -22.04 -0.62
N PRO A 86 -11.28 -22.84 -0.79
CA PRO A 86 -11.72 -23.76 0.25
C PRO A 86 -10.68 -24.85 0.49
N GLY A 87 -10.60 -25.35 1.73
CA GLY A 87 -9.72 -26.48 2.10
C GLY A 87 -8.63 -26.18 3.14
N GLY A 88 -8.63 -24.97 3.73
CA GLY A 88 -7.80 -24.59 4.87
C GLY A 88 -8.63 -24.28 6.13
N ALA A 89 -8.10 -23.41 7.00
CA ALA A 89 -8.87 -22.87 8.12
C ALA A 89 -10.12 -22.15 7.60
N PRO A 90 -11.30 -22.36 8.20
CA PRO A 90 -12.55 -21.76 7.73
C PRO A 90 -12.54 -20.23 7.86
N THR A 91 -11.77 -19.72 8.83
CA THR A 91 -11.57 -18.30 9.07
C THR A 91 -10.11 -18.01 9.40
N GLU A 92 -9.69 -16.77 9.16
CA GLU A 92 -8.43 -16.22 9.66
C GLU A 92 -8.67 -14.79 10.17
N GLU A 93 -8.16 -14.46 11.35
CA GLU A 93 -8.32 -13.12 11.91
C GLU A 93 -7.36 -12.14 11.24
N TRP A 94 -7.90 -11.03 10.77
CA TRP A 94 -7.19 -9.94 10.12
C TRP A 94 -7.51 -8.63 10.82
N ARG A 95 -6.57 -7.70 10.78
CA ARG A 95 -6.74 -6.34 11.28
C ARG A 95 -6.77 -5.37 10.12
N LEU A 96 -7.76 -4.50 10.12
CA LEU A 96 -7.75 -3.25 9.36
C LEU A 96 -7.27 -2.12 10.28
N THR A 97 -6.29 -1.35 9.83
CA THR A 97 -5.88 -0.09 10.45
C THR A 97 -5.99 1.02 9.43
N MET A 98 -6.76 2.05 9.75
CA MET A 98 -6.93 3.28 8.98
C MET A 98 -6.34 4.42 9.79
N THR A 99 -5.49 5.23 9.18
CA THR A 99 -4.91 6.41 9.83
C THR A 99 -5.11 7.65 8.99
N MET A 100 -5.19 8.80 9.64
CA MET A 100 -5.16 10.14 9.07
C MET A 100 -4.03 10.89 9.77
N SER A 101 -3.23 11.64 9.01
CA SER A 101 -2.23 12.52 9.59
C SER A 101 -2.91 13.65 10.40
N PRO A 102 -2.23 14.26 11.38
CA PRO A 102 -2.83 15.31 12.21
C PRO A 102 -3.39 16.51 11.43
N ASP A 103 -2.77 16.83 10.30
CA ASP A 103 -3.18 17.89 9.37
C ASP A 103 -4.20 17.43 8.31
N ALA A 104 -4.66 16.18 8.39
CA ALA A 104 -5.53 15.52 7.41
C ALA A 104 -4.99 15.52 5.97
N SER A 105 -3.68 15.70 5.76
CA SER A 105 -3.07 15.70 4.44
C SER A 105 -2.76 14.30 3.90
N ALA A 106 -2.65 13.29 4.76
CA ALA A 106 -2.35 11.91 4.39
C ALA A 106 -3.25 10.91 5.11
N TYR A 107 -3.60 9.85 4.39
CA TYR A 107 -4.44 8.77 4.89
C TYR A 107 -3.81 7.42 4.55
N SER A 108 -3.88 6.46 5.47
CA SER A 108 -3.42 5.10 5.19
C SER A 108 -4.51 4.08 5.45
N CYS A 109 -4.48 3.02 4.66
CA CYS A 109 -5.30 1.83 4.77
C CYS A 109 -4.38 0.62 4.82
N GLN A 110 -4.37 -0.09 5.94
CA GLN A 110 -3.47 -1.20 6.17
C GLN A 110 -4.26 -2.44 6.58
N LEU A 111 -4.05 -3.54 5.87
CA LEU A 111 -4.57 -4.84 6.24
C LEU A 111 -3.41 -5.73 6.63
N ARG A 112 -3.53 -6.42 7.77
CA ARG A 112 -2.55 -7.42 8.20
C ARG A 112 -3.24 -8.62 8.83
N VAL A 113 -2.62 -9.79 8.74
CA VAL A 113 -3.04 -10.97 9.49
C VAL A 113 -2.70 -10.81 10.97
N GLU A 114 -3.65 -11.07 11.87
CA GLU A 114 -3.44 -10.86 13.31
C GLU A 114 -2.94 -12.16 13.96
N ARG A 115 -1.66 -12.48 13.74
CA ARG A 115 -1.00 -13.70 14.25
C ARG A 115 0.42 -13.40 14.72
N THR A 116 0.91 -14.25 15.63
CA THR A 116 2.25 -14.12 16.22
C THR A 116 3.37 -14.10 15.18
N GLU A 117 3.21 -14.82 14.07
CA GLU A 117 4.22 -14.90 12.99
C GLU A 117 3.87 -14.03 11.76
N GLN A 118 2.80 -13.21 11.83
CA GLN A 118 2.36 -12.32 10.74
C GLN A 118 2.32 -13.00 9.36
N ARG A 119 1.92 -14.28 9.34
CA ARG A 119 1.84 -15.13 8.16
C ARG A 119 0.44 -15.68 7.99
N SER A 120 -0.13 -15.49 6.80
CA SER A 120 -1.43 -16.01 6.43
C SER A 120 -1.36 -17.48 6.00
N ASP A 121 -2.21 -18.31 6.60
CA ASP A 121 -2.36 -19.72 6.24
C ASP A 121 -3.36 -19.92 5.11
N VAL A 122 -4.24 -18.96 4.86
CA VAL A 122 -5.21 -19.06 3.77
C VAL A 122 -4.56 -18.95 2.39
N MET A 123 -5.21 -19.49 1.37
CA MET A 123 -4.79 -19.42 -0.02
C MET A 123 -5.77 -18.55 -0.79
N PHE A 124 -5.38 -17.32 -1.08
CA PHE A 124 -6.17 -16.38 -1.85
C PHE A 124 -6.26 -16.83 -3.31
N GLU A 125 -7.45 -16.69 -3.89
CA GLU A 125 -7.63 -16.71 -5.34
C GLU A 125 -7.33 -15.33 -5.92
N HIS A 126 -7.85 -14.30 -5.27
CA HIS A 126 -7.60 -12.91 -5.60
C HIS A 126 -7.82 -12.01 -4.38
N PHE A 127 -7.25 -10.82 -4.42
CA PHE A 127 -7.53 -9.74 -3.50
C PHE A 127 -7.58 -8.39 -4.23
N ARG A 128 -8.28 -7.43 -3.63
CA ARG A 128 -8.34 -6.04 -4.05
C ARG A 128 -8.53 -5.16 -2.83
N LEU A 129 -7.62 -4.22 -2.59
CA LEU A 129 -7.81 -3.14 -1.63
C LEU A 129 -8.06 -1.85 -2.39
N LYS A 130 -9.16 -1.18 -2.09
CA LYS A 130 -9.55 0.09 -2.68
C LYS A 130 -9.80 1.13 -1.60
N VAL A 131 -9.29 2.33 -1.82
CA VAL A 131 -9.67 3.52 -1.05
C VAL A 131 -10.67 4.33 -1.88
N ASN A 132 -11.81 4.67 -1.30
CA ASN A 132 -12.68 5.70 -1.85
C ASN A 132 -12.37 7.02 -1.14
N GLY A 133 -12.08 8.06 -1.91
CA GLY A 133 -11.87 9.41 -1.41
C GLY A 133 -11.40 10.37 -2.50
N LYS A 134 -11.01 11.59 -2.12
CA LYS A 134 -10.53 12.65 -3.05
C LYS A 134 -9.01 12.78 -3.09
N GLN A 135 -8.31 11.91 -2.36
CA GLN A 135 -6.86 11.88 -2.27
C GLN A 135 -6.24 11.46 -3.61
N ARG A 136 -4.93 11.68 -3.74
CA ARG A 136 -4.09 11.06 -4.77
C ARG A 136 -3.39 9.84 -4.20
N PHE A 137 -2.98 8.95 -5.09
CA PHE A 137 -2.11 7.85 -4.72
C PHE A 137 -0.79 8.39 -4.14
N GLY A 138 -0.36 7.83 -3.01
CA GLY A 138 0.92 8.13 -2.40
C GLY A 138 1.87 6.94 -2.51
N TYR A 139 1.52 5.84 -1.86
CA TYR A 139 2.35 4.64 -1.79
C TYR A 139 1.50 3.39 -1.63
N SER A 140 2.00 2.27 -2.12
CA SER A 140 1.41 0.98 -1.83
C SER A 140 2.44 -0.13 -1.82
N ASP A 141 2.19 -1.15 -1.01
CA ASP A 141 2.98 -2.37 -1.06
C ASP A 141 2.16 -3.56 -0.54
N CYS A 142 2.59 -4.75 -0.92
CA CYS A 142 1.95 -6.00 -0.52
C CYS A 142 3.02 -6.99 -0.08
N TYR A 143 2.73 -7.72 0.97
CA TYR A 143 3.69 -8.61 1.61
C TYR A 143 3.14 -10.02 1.68
N ARG A 144 3.95 -11.00 1.30
CA ARG A 144 3.69 -12.43 1.46
C ARG A 144 3.82 -12.84 2.92
N THR A 145 4.83 -12.31 3.60
CA THR A 145 5.12 -12.43 5.04
C THR A 145 5.70 -11.10 5.52
N GLU A 146 5.87 -10.90 6.82
CA GLU A 146 6.46 -9.67 7.37
C GLU A 146 7.77 -9.24 6.69
N GLU A 147 8.64 -10.20 6.34
CA GLU A 147 9.95 -9.95 5.75
C GLU A 147 9.98 -10.02 4.21
N MET A 148 8.91 -10.49 3.56
CA MET A 148 8.91 -10.80 2.13
C MET A 148 7.80 -10.06 1.39
N LYS A 149 8.18 -9.08 0.56
CA LYS A 149 7.29 -8.39 -0.37
C LYS A 149 6.77 -9.33 -1.47
N LEU A 150 5.59 -9.06 -2.00
CA LEU A 150 5.12 -9.65 -3.25
C LEU A 150 5.96 -9.14 -4.41
N GLY A 151 6.17 -9.99 -5.41
CA GLY A 151 6.80 -9.55 -6.64
C GLY A 151 5.94 -8.49 -7.35
N LYS A 152 6.57 -7.51 -8.00
CA LYS A 152 5.88 -6.45 -8.80
C LYS A 152 4.96 -7.01 -9.90
N ALA A 153 5.15 -8.28 -10.30
CA ALA A 153 4.30 -8.96 -11.29
C ALA A 153 3.05 -9.62 -10.69
N GLU A 154 2.98 -9.78 -9.36
CA GLU A 154 1.90 -10.48 -8.66
C GLU A 154 0.72 -9.57 -8.35
N PHE A 155 0.91 -8.25 -8.38
CA PHE A 155 -0.14 -7.27 -8.12
C PHE A 155 0.00 -6.07 -9.07
N VAL A 156 -1.09 -5.32 -9.20
CA VAL A 156 -1.15 -4.08 -9.99
C VAL A 156 -1.73 -2.97 -9.13
N VAL A 157 -1.24 -1.76 -9.36
CA VAL A 157 -1.70 -0.54 -8.70
C VAL A 157 -2.40 0.32 -9.75
N ASP A 158 -3.66 0.66 -9.51
CA ASP A 158 -4.36 1.71 -10.24
C ASP A 158 -4.37 2.99 -9.38
N GLU A 159 -3.40 3.86 -9.66
CA GLU A 159 -3.22 5.12 -8.95
C GLU A 159 -4.41 6.08 -9.10
N LYS A 160 -5.19 5.95 -10.20
CA LYS A 160 -6.36 6.81 -10.45
C LYS A 160 -7.58 6.30 -9.70
N ALA A 161 -7.74 4.98 -9.64
CA ALA A 161 -8.81 4.34 -8.88
C ALA A 161 -8.50 4.19 -7.39
N LEU A 162 -7.27 4.52 -6.96
CA LEU A 162 -6.73 4.30 -5.62
C LEU A 162 -6.92 2.84 -5.19
N GLU A 163 -6.44 1.93 -6.03
CA GLU A 163 -6.70 0.51 -5.91
C GLU A 163 -5.42 -0.31 -6.09
N ILE A 164 -5.30 -1.37 -5.30
CA ILE A 164 -4.29 -2.42 -5.46
C ILE A 164 -5.02 -3.74 -5.63
N SER A 165 -4.68 -4.52 -6.64
CA SER A 165 -5.28 -5.84 -6.87
C SER A 165 -4.26 -6.89 -7.26
N SER A 166 -4.53 -8.14 -6.88
CA SER A 166 -3.76 -9.29 -7.36
C SER A 166 -3.90 -9.47 -8.87
N VAL A 167 -2.80 -9.78 -9.56
CA VAL A 167 -2.83 -10.12 -10.98
C VAL A 167 -3.20 -11.60 -11.15
N PRO A 168 -4.27 -11.92 -11.90
CA PRO A 168 -4.63 -13.31 -12.18
C PRO A 168 -3.45 -14.11 -12.74
N GLU A 169 -3.35 -15.38 -12.33
CA GLU A 169 -2.31 -16.35 -12.75
C GLU A 169 -0.87 -16.03 -12.31
N LYS A 170 -0.54 -14.77 -12.03
CA LYS A 170 0.78 -14.38 -11.53
C LYS A 170 0.85 -14.34 -10.01
N PHE A 171 -0.26 -14.00 -9.37
CA PHE A 171 -0.35 -13.98 -7.91
C PHE A 171 -0.26 -15.40 -7.33
N GLY A 172 0.74 -15.66 -6.49
CA GLY A 172 0.98 -16.97 -5.88
C GLY A 172 -0.01 -17.37 -4.78
N GLY A 173 -1.08 -16.61 -4.57
CA GLY A 173 -2.15 -16.92 -3.60
C GLY A 173 -1.81 -16.66 -2.13
N LYS A 174 -0.66 -16.05 -1.82
CA LYS A 174 -0.23 -15.76 -0.45
C LYS A 174 -0.03 -14.27 -0.25
N VAL A 175 -0.77 -13.67 0.67
CA VAL A 175 -0.59 -12.29 1.14
C VAL A 175 -0.89 -12.27 2.64
N SER A 176 -0.07 -11.54 3.40
CA SER A 176 -0.20 -11.39 4.85
C SER A 176 -0.32 -9.92 5.26
N ALA A 177 0.08 -8.99 4.39
CA ALA A 177 -0.18 -7.57 4.59
C ALA A 177 -0.34 -6.81 3.27
N ILE A 178 -1.20 -5.78 3.29
CA ILE A 178 -1.44 -4.86 2.17
C ILE A 178 -1.48 -3.44 2.72
N PHE A 179 -0.73 -2.53 2.10
CA PHE A 179 -0.66 -1.13 2.46
C PHE A 179 -1.08 -0.28 1.28
N LEU A 180 -1.96 0.68 1.53
CA LEU A 180 -2.29 1.74 0.60
C LEU A 180 -2.29 3.07 1.35
N VAL A 181 -1.40 3.96 0.94
CA VAL A 181 -1.30 5.33 1.45
C VAL A 181 -1.74 6.27 0.35
N THR A 182 -2.60 7.19 0.72
CA THR A 182 -3.10 8.25 -0.15
C THR A 182 -2.83 9.59 0.50
N ALA A 183 -2.58 10.62 -0.31
CA ALA A 183 -2.36 11.96 0.18
C ALA A 183 -3.33 12.92 -0.49
N ILE A 184 -3.94 13.82 0.29
CA ILE A 184 -4.46 15.04 -0.29
C ILE A 184 -3.24 15.79 -0.77
N HIS A 185 -3.13 15.92 -2.09
CA HIS A 185 -2.18 16.84 -2.67
C HIS A 185 -2.67 18.22 -2.27
N ASP A 186 -2.15 18.72 -1.15
CA ASP A 186 -2.39 20.09 -0.82
C ASP A 186 -1.80 20.89 -1.98
N LYS A 187 -2.59 21.79 -2.56
CA LYS A 187 -2.13 22.57 -3.71
C LYS A 187 -0.98 23.51 -3.33
N HIS A 188 -0.71 23.62 -2.03
CA HIS A 188 0.25 24.50 -1.39
C HIS A 188 1.67 23.95 -1.34
N PHE A 189 1.92 22.65 -1.53
CA PHE A 189 3.29 22.11 -1.40
C PHE A 189 3.51 20.81 -2.17
N SER A 190 4.63 20.71 -2.88
CA SER A 190 5.05 19.51 -3.61
C SER A 190 6.56 19.44 -3.65
N CYS A 191 7.07 18.21 -3.67
CA CYS A 191 8.50 17.94 -3.79
C CYS A 191 8.78 17.04 -4.97
N SER A 192 9.77 17.41 -5.78
CA SER A 192 10.23 16.63 -6.92
C SER A 192 11.72 16.37 -6.80
N PHE A 193 12.11 15.10 -6.93
CA PHE A 193 13.50 14.67 -6.99
C PHE A 193 13.78 14.06 -8.36
N SER A 194 14.68 14.68 -9.11
CA SER A 194 15.14 14.18 -10.41
C SER A 194 16.60 13.76 -10.28
N TYR A 195 16.96 12.62 -10.85
CA TYR A 195 18.33 12.12 -10.75
C TYR A 195 18.74 11.32 -11.99
N ALA A 196 20.05 11.18 -12.16
CA ALA A 196 20.67 10.21 -13.04
C ALA A 196 21.71 9.46 -12.23
N ALA A 197 21.64 8.13 -12.18
CA ALA A 197 22.56 7.30 -11.40
C ALA A 197 22.96 6.04 -12.18
N LYS A 198 24.14 5.51 -11.85
CA LYS A 198 24.63 4.23 -12.36
C LYS A 198 24.76 3.23 -11.22
N PRO A 199 24.40 1.96 -11.44
CA PRO A 199 24.59 0.92 -10.43
C PRO A 199 26.09 0.74 -10.15
N ILE A 200 26.46 0.66 -8.86
CA ILE A 200 27.79 0.20 -8.44
C ILE A 200 27.68 -1.30 -8.13
N ASN A 201 26.91 -1.64 -7.08
CA ASN A 201 26.78 -3.01 -6.57
C ASN A 201 25.34 -3.55 -6.56
N VAL A 202 24.36 -2.70 -6.84
CA VAL A 202 22.93 -3.05 -6.83
C VAL A 202 22.26 -2.66 -8.13
N THR A 203 21.26 -3.44 -8.57
CA THR A 203 20.45 -3.12 -9.76
C THR A 203 19.21 -2.29 -9.42
N GLU A 204 18.72 -2.39 -8.18
CA GLU A 204 17.63 -1.58 -7.63
C GLU A 204 18.01 -1.16 -6.21
N GLU A 205 17.63 0.06 -5.82
CA GLU A 205 17.82 0.58 -4.47
C GLU A 205 16.55 1.29 -4.02
N GLU A 206 16.14 1.06 -2.76
CA GLU A 206 14.95 1.70 -2.20
C GLU A 206 15.31 3.08 -1.64
N TRP A 207 14.62 4.10 -2.14
CA TRP A 207 14.71 5.47 -1.67
C TRP A 207 13.33 5.92 -1.18
N ARG A 208 13.32 6.73 -0.12
CA ARG A 208 12.10 7.31 0.45
C ARG A 208 12.08 8.81 0.24
N VAL A 209 10.88 9.32 0.01
CA VAL A 209 10.59 10.76 0.03
C VAL A 209 9.62 11.00 1.18
N SER A 210 10.03 11.83 2.13
CA SER A 210 9.19 12.29 3.24
C SER A 210 8.85 13.76 3.01
N LEU A 211 7.56 14.06 3.09
CA LEU A 211 7.03 15.42 3.06
C LEU A 211 6.38 15.68 4.42
N THR A 212 6.85 16.69 5.14
CA THR A 212 6.36 16.97 6.49
C THR A 212 5.95 18.43 6.59
N VAL A 213 4.83 18.67 7.27
CA VAL A 213 4.39 20.01 7.70
C VAL A 213 4.65 20.12 9.19
N SER A 214 5.15 21.26 9.66
CA SER A 214 5.27 21.52 11.09
C SER A 214 3.87 21.57 11.72
N PRO A 215 3.72 21.23 13.02
CA PRO A 215 2.41 21.19 13.68
C PRO A 215 1.64 22.52 13.66
N ASP A 216 2.36 23.64 13.59
CA ASP A 216 1.83 25.00 13.51
C ASP A 216 1.59 25.46 12.05
N GLY A 217 1.86 24.62 11.06
CA GLY A 217 1.74 24.95 9.64
C GLY A 217 2.81 25.94 9.13
N SER A 218 3.74 26.39 9.97
CA SER A 218 4.68 27.47 9.64
C SER A 218 5.84 27.04 8.74
N ALA A 219 6.10 25.73 8.64
CA ALA A 219 7.19 25.18 7.86
C ALA A 219 6.84 23.86 7.20
N TYR A 220 7.49 23.62 6.07
CA TYR A 220 7.48 22.38 5.35
C TYR A 220 8.89 21.84 5.22
N SER A 221 9.03 20.51 5.19
CA SER A 221 10.27 19.86 4.81
C SER A 221 10.03 18.81 3.72
N CYS A 222 10.95 18.76 2.77
CA CYS A 222 11.11 17.62 1.89
C CYS A 222 12.43 16.93 2.19
N HIS A 223 12.38 15.65 2.49
CA HIS A 223 13.53 14.82 2.78
C HIS A 223 13.54 13.61 1.85
N VAL A 224 14.54 13.51 0.99
CA VAL A 224 14.77 12.37 0.10
C VAL A 224 15.98 11.61 0.62
N PHE A 225 15.84 10.33 0.95
CA PHE A 225 16.92 9.56 1.55
C PHE A 225 16.90 8.09 1.14
N CYS A 226 18.08 7.48 1.12
CA CYS A 226 18.25 6.06 0.89
C CYS A 226 17.70 5.28 2.09
N ASN A 227 16.87 4.26 1.83
CA ASN A 227 16.35 3.37 2.87
C ASN A 227 16.89 1.96 2.64
N ASN A 228 18.14 1.72 3.03
CA ASN A 228 18.76 0.41 2.95
C ASN A 228 18.67 -0.29 4.32
N GLU A 229 17.62 -1.07 4.54
CA GLU A 229 17.36 -1.79 5.80
C GLU A 229 18.52 -2.72 6.22
N ARG A 230 19.43 -3.09 5.29
CA ARG A 230 20.60 -3.93 5.59
C ARG A 230 21.85 -3.16 6.01
N GLN A 231 21.99 -1.88 5.62
CA GLN A 231 23.26 -1.13 5.75
C GLN A 231 23.11 0.34 6.17
N GLY A 232 21.90 0.80 6.52
CA GLY A 232 21.63 2.18 6.94
C GLY A 232 21.27 3.11 5.78
N LEU A 233 21.58 4.40 5.89
CA LEU A 233 21.26 5.40 4.86
C LEU A 233 22.34 5.46 3.75
N THR A 234 23.20 4.45 3.59
CA THR A 234 24.28 4.47 2.59
C THR A 234 23.78 3.96 1.23
N SER A 235 24.04 4.76 0.19
CA SER A 235 23.67 4.46 -1.20
C SER A 235 24.73 3.62 -1.92
N GLU A 236 24.30 2.60 -2.65
CA GLU A 236 25.10 1.71 -3.50
C GLU A 236 24.97 2.03 -5.01
N VAL A 237 24.37 3.16 -5.35
CA VAL A 237 24.41 3.75 -6.69
C VAL A 237 25.34 4.97 -6.74
N ALA A 238 25.98 5.17 -7.89
CA ALA A 238 26.78 6.34 -8.19
C ALA A 238 25.92 7.39 -8.89
N PHE A 239 25.58 8.47 -8.19
CA PHE A 239 24.80 9.57 -8.77
C PHE A 239 25.67 10.36 -9.72
N GLN A 240 25.19 10.55 -10.95
CA GLN A 240 25.79 11.48 -11.90
C GLN A 240 25.22 12.88 -11.72
N LYS A 241 23.91 12.98 -11.46
CA LYS A 241 23.16 14.23 -11.26
C LYS A 241 22.04 14.02 -10.24
N PHE A 242 21.71 15.05 -9.47
CA PHE A 242 20.54 15.11 -8.61
C PHE A 242 19.96 16.54 -8.58
N HIS A 243 18.65 16.64 -8.52
CA HIS A 243 17.93 17.90 -8.43
C HIS A 243 16.73 17.69 -7.51
N LEU A 244 16.77 18.32 -6.34
CA LEU A 244 15.63 18.41 -5.45
C LEU A 244 14.98 19.78 -5.62
N LYS A 245 13.67 19.81 -5.83
CA LYS A 245 12.89 21.03 -5.94
C LYS A 245 11.63 20.94 -5.12
N ILE A 246 11.37 22.01 -4.36
CA ILE A 246 10.08 22.27 -3.74
C ILE A 246 9.29 23.23 -4.63
N LYS A 247 7.99 22.99 -4.78
CA LYS A 247 7.04 23.98 -5.32
C LYS A 247 5.89 24.13 -4.35
N GLY A 248 5.49 25.37 -4.08
CA GLY A 248 4.41 25.63 -3.17
C GLY A 248 4.28 27.10 -2.79
N ASP A 249 3.49 27.35 -1.75
CA ASP A 249 3.25 28.67 -1.17
C ASP A 249 4.29 29.05 -0.10
N ALA A 250 5.35 28.26 0.03
CA ALA A 250 6.45 28.62 0.88
C ALA A 250 7.09 29.91 0.35
N THR A 251 7.20 30.92 1.20
CA THR A 251 7.73 32.25 0.85
C THR A 251 9.14 32.48 1.39
N ARG A 252 9.66 31.55 2.19
CA ARG A 252 10.96 31.70 2.85
C ARG A 252 11.76 30.42 2.77
N TYR A 253 13.01 30.52 2.33
CA TYR A 253 13.97 29.43 2.48
C TYR A 253 14.40 29.29 3.95
N GLY A 254 14.40 28.05 4.45
CA GLY A 254 14.84 27.72 5.81
C GLY A 254 16.30 27.28 5.81
N TYR A 255 16.54 26.04 5.38
CA TYR A 255 17.88 25.48 5.22
C TYR A 255 17.85 24.24 4.32
N THR A 256 19.04 23.82 3.91
CA THR A 256 19.29 22.59 3.14
C THR A 256 20.36 21.78 3.84
N GLU A 257 20.21 20.46 3.84
CA GLU A 257 21.28 19.55 4.19
C GLU A 257 21.41 18.48 3.11
N VAL A 258 22.64 18.23 2.66
CA VAL A 258 22.94 17.23 1.65
C VAL A 258 23.99 16.29 2.21
N TYR A 259 23.70 15.00 2.18
CA TYR A 259 24.51 13.96 2.80
C TYR A 259 25.10 13.03 1.75
N ARG A 260 26.36 12.67 1.96
CA ARG A 260 27.11 11.72 1.13
C ARG A 260 26.83 10.29 1.58
N ASP A 261 26.80 10.12 2.90
CA ASP A 261 26.54 8.91 3.66
C ASP A 261 25.91 9.33 5.02
N PRO A 262 25.53 8.41 5.92
CA PRO A 262 24.82 8.76 7.16
C PRO A 262 25.60 9.72 8.07
N ASP A 263 26.94 9.69 8.01
CA ASP A 263 27.81 10.39 8.95
C ASP A 263 28.43 11.66 8.34
N ASN A 264 28.45 11.78 7.00
CA ASN A 264 29.15 12.85 6.30
C ASN A 264 28.23 13.66 5.38
N LYS A 265 28.25 14.99 5.56
CA LYS A 265 27.64 15.95 4.65
C LYS A 265 28.48 16.12 3.37
N LEU A 266 27.84 16.50 2.26
CA LEU A 266 28.55 17.00 1.09
C LEU A 266 29.25 18.31 1.45
N ALA A 267 30.40 18.55 0.82
CA ALA A 267 31.04 19.86 0.91
C ALA A 267 30.19 20.89 0.14
N GLU A 268 30.21 22.15 0.58
CA GLU A 268 29.40 23.23 -0.01
C GLU A 268 29.73 23.47 -1.49
N GLU A 269 30.95 23.14 -1.93
CA GLU A 269 31.33 23.23 -3.33
C GLU A 269 30.75 22.13 -4.23
N GLU A 270 30.18 21.06 -3.66
CA GLU A 270 29.64 19.92 -4.42
C GLU A 270 28.18 20.12 -4.86
N TYR A 271 27.49 21.10 -4.30
CA TYR A 271 26.09 21.38 -4.60
C TYR A 271 25.81 22.88 -4.62
N SER A 272 24.69 23.28 -5.20
CA SER A 272 24.22 24.65 -5.23
C SER A 272 22.78 24.73 -4.76
N VAL A 273 22.46 25.79 -4.02
CA VAL A 273 21.12 26.08 -3.52
C VAL A 273 20.61 27.34 -4.22
N ASP A 274 19.44 27.23 -4.81
CA ASP A 274 18.65 28.36 -5.30
C ASP A 274 17.53 28.61 -4.28
N GLU A 275 17.74 29.57 -3.39
CA GLU A 275 16.81 29.88 -2.29
C GLU A 275 15.49 30.46 -2.80
N ASP A 276 15.53 31.22 -3.90
CA ASP A 276 14.35 31.87 -4.50
C ASP A 276 13.42 30.84 -5.15
N ASN A 277 14.00 29.82 -5.79
CA ASN A 277 13.24 28.74 -6.44
C ASN A 277 13.08 27.49 -5.56
N MET A 278 13.68 27.48 -4.36
CA MET A 278 13.71 26.34 -3.43
C MET A 278 14.22 25.06 -4.07
N GLU A 279 15.38 25.18 -4.71
CA GLU A 279 16.01 24.09 -5.45
C GLU A 279 17.42 23.79 -4.95
N VAL A 280 17.81 22.53 -5.00
CA VAL A 280 19.15 22.06 -4.69
C VAL A 280 19.61 21.16 -5.83
N THR A 281 20.76 21.48 -6.41
CA THR A 281 21.34 20.72 -7.53
C THR A 281 22.80 20.40 -7.26
N GLN A 282 23.30 19.31 -7.85
CA GLN A 282 24.74 19.05 -7.83
C GLN A 282 25.52 20.08 -8.65
N VAL A 283 26.75 20.38 -8.25
CA VAL A 283 27.69 21.12 -9.09
C VAL A 283 28.46 20.12 -9.96
N ASP A 284 28.31 20.28 -11.27
CA ASP A 284 29.01 19.46 -12.26
C ASP A 284 30.55 19.52 -12.02
N ASP A 285 31.23 18.40 -12.22
CA ASP A 285 32.68 18.18 -11.99
C ASP A 285 33.19 18.29 -10.54
N LYS A 286 32.38 18.77 -9.59
CA LYS A 286 32.75 18.83 -8.16
C LYS A 286 32.07 17.75 -7.33
N PHE A 287 30.84 17.40 -7.68
CA PHE A 287 30.09 16.38 -6.98
C PHE A 287 30.76 15.00 -7.07
N GLY A 288 31.11 14.43 -5.92
CA GLY A 288 31.83 13.15 -5.82
C GLY A 288 30.98 11.90 -6.08
N ASN A 289 29.84 12.03 -6.75
CA ASN A 289 28.93 10.96 -7.17
C ASN A 289 28.33 10.09 -6.05
N ARG A 290 28.36 10.56 -4.79
CA ARG A 290 27.80 9.86 -3.64
C ARG A 290 26.76 10.73 -2.95
N LEU A 291 25.59 10.16 -2.71
CA LEU A 291 24.46 10.81 -2.08
C LEU A 291 23.72 9.79 -1.23
N SER A 292 23.37 10.17 0.00
CA SER A 292 22.54 9.37 0.92
C SER A 292 21.23 10.07 1.26
N ALA A 293 21.24 11.40 1.35
CA ALA A 293 20.06 12.18 1.64
C ALA A 293 20.16 13.62 1.12
N VAL A 294 19.00 14.22 0.82
CA VAL A 294 18.83 15.65 0.53
C VAL A 294 17.60 16.14 1.30
N VAL A 295 17.77 17.20 2.07
CA VAL A 295 16.71 17.85 2.85
C VAL A 295 16.60 19.30 2.40
N ILE A 296 15.38 19.78 2.16
CA ILE A 296 15.08 21.23 2.12
C ILE A 296 13.98 21.50 3.13
N VAL A 297 14.17 22.54 3.94
CA VAL A 297 13.14 23.11 4.82
C VAL A 297 12.77 24.50 4.33
N ALA A 298 11.47 24.78 4.21
CA ALA A 298 10.93 26.05 3.74
C ALA A 298 9.82 26.54 4.68
N GLY A 299 9.72 27.85 4.88
CA GLY A 299 8.72 28.49 5.73
C GLY A 299 7.54 29.06 4.93
N MET A 300 6.35 28.99 5.52
CA MET A 300 5.16 29.71 5.07
C MET A 300 5.23 31.21 5.41
N PRO A 301 4.44 32.05 4.70
CA PRO A 301 4.20 33.41 5.15
C PRO A 301 3.54 33.39 6.53
N LEU A 302 4.09 34.15 7.47
CA LEU A 302 3.44 34.38 8.76
C LEU A 302 2.13 35.12 8.48
N ASN A 303 0.99 34.56 8.91
CA ASN A 303 -0.27 35.27 8.84
C ASN A 303 -0.17 36.54 9.70
N HIS A 304 -0.28 37.69 9.05
CA HIS A 304 -0.21 39.01 9.68
C HIS A 304 -1.34 39.29 10.70
N GLU A 305 -2.28 38.37 10.90
CA GLU A 305 -3.35 38.48 11.90
C GLU A 305 -2.94 38.01 13.31
N GLU A 306 -1.74 37.42 13.48
CA GLU A 306 -1.22 36.95 14.79
C GLU A 306 -0.01 37.75 15.32
N LEU A 307 0.18 39.00 14.89
CA LEU A 307 1.19 39.94 15.43
C LEU A 307 0.55 41.13 16.15
#